data_AF-A0A842YFB9-F1
#
_entry.id   AF-A0A842YFB9-F1
#
_cell.length_a   1.000
_cell.length_b   1.000
_cell.length_c   1.000
_cell.angle_alpha   90.00
_cell.angle_beta   90.00
_cell.angle_gamma   90.00
#
_symmetry.space_group_name_H-M   'P 1'
#
loop_
_entity.id
_entity.type
_entity.pdbx_description
1 polymer ?
#
loop_
_entity_poly.entity_id
_entity_poly.type
_entity_poly.pdbx_seq_one_letter_code
_entity_poly.pdbx_strand_id
1 'polypeptide(L)'
;DERHYNTVIVDHAGFFMGHRDAHTELLEGIPPSIDRNYWIFYEDSSTIEKTENVQLALLVSRTDRWVIDIVCPKTLNVSETATIIIDRIEEAQRVYNDIPQPMEVRIADMNIHAWISDRRVLCVSFTNGALKPTIDSIASIIVDQNHDSIVPQRRMVNVIFRILESNPKLSPSILSRIMNEDMLFTVFHTPYEDRIPSIVERTASRHPIAKEILGPLLRGYTTLIEALEDKYSSRYEEIFNLIDFVNRRKLLG
;
A
#
# COMPACT_ATOMS: atom_id res chain seq x y z
N ASP A 1 -17.63 19.81 17.78
CA ASP A 1 -17.98 18.48 17.25
C ASP A 1 -17.41 17.40 18.13
N GLU A 2 -18.27 16.80 18.95
CA GLU A 2 -17.94 15.66 19.80
C GLU A 2 -18.13 14.38 19.00
N ARG A 3 -17.12 13.50 18.96
CA ARG A 3 -17.25 12.14 18.43
C ARG A 3 -17.24 11.15 19.58
N HIS A 4 -18.36 10.46 19.77
CA HIS A 4 -18.45 9.29 20.64
C HIS A 4 -17.98 8.06 19.86
N TYR A 5 -16.95 7.38 20.35
CA TYR A 5 -16.60 6.03 19.89
C TYR A 5 -16.99 5.04 20.98
N ASN A 6 -17.98 4.20 20.69
CA ASN A 6 -18.27 3.03 21.51
C ASN A 6 -17.22 1.97 21.17
N THR A 7 -16.29 1.72 22.08
CA THR A 7 -15.30 0.64 21.90
C THR A 7 -15.86 -0.66 22.46
N VAL A 8 -16.00 -1.65 21.57
CA VAL A 8 -16.27 -3.04 21.95
C VAL A 8 -14.94 -3.68 22.31
N ILE A 9 -14.85 -4.28 23.50
CA ILE A 9 -13.67 -5.03 23.91
C ILE A 9 -13.86 -6.47 23.45
N VAL A 10 -12.93 -6.98 22.66
CA VAL A 10 -12.82 -8.39 22.28
C VAL A 10 -11.52 -8.98 22.80
N ASP A 11 -11.49 -10.28 23.10
CA ASP A 11 -10.27 -10.97 23.50
C ASP A 11 -9.36 -11.30 22.29
N HIS A 12 -8.22 -11.92 22.58
CA HIS A 12 -7.22 -12.35 21.60
C HIS A 12 -7.71 -13.41 20.60
N ALA A 13 -8.88 -14.02 20.84
CA ALA A 13 -9.55 -14.96 19.94
C ALA A 13 -10.80 -14.33 19.26
N GLY A 14 -11.06 -13.03 19.50
CA GLY A 14 -12.17 -12.28 18.91
C GLY A 14 -13.51 -12.41 19.63
N PHE A 15 -13.56 -13.00 20.83
CA PHE A 15 -14.80 -13.13 21.58
C PHE A 15 -15.14 -11.85 22.33
N PHE A 16 -16.42 -11.47 22.29
CA PHE A 16 -16.96 -10.28 22.95
C PHE A 16 -16.81 -10.35 24.47
N MET A 17 -16.19 -9.32 25.05
CA MET A 17 -15.88 -9.22 26.48
C MET A 17 -16.62 -8.07 27.20
N GLY A 18 -17.25 -7.14 26.47
CA GLY A 18 -18.07 -6.07 27.04
C GLY A 18 -17.93 -4.70 26.37
N HIS A 19 -18.58 -3.69 26.96
CA HIS A 19 -18.52 -2.28 26.55
C HIS A 19 -17.81 -1.43 27.62
N ARG A 20 -17.09 -0.40 27.20
CA ARG A 20 -16.53 0.64 28.09
C ARG A 20 -17.16 1.98 27.74
N ASP A 21 -17.97 2.54 28.64
CA ASP A 21 -18.56 3.87 28.47
C ASP A 21 -17.52 4.98 28.66
N ALA A 22 -17.60 5.99 27.81
CA ALA A 22 -16.60 7.06 27.67
C ALA A 22 -16.64 8.08 28.82
N HIS A 23 -15.48 8.62 29.19
CA HIS A 23 -15.37 9.87 29.96
C HIS A 23 -15.01 11.01 29.00
N THR A 24 -15.71 12.15 29.11
CA THR A 24 -15.47 13.39 28.36
C THR A 24 -14.51 14.30 29.10
N GLU A 25 -13.48 14.80 28.42
CA GLU A 25 -12.67 15.93 28.91
C GLU A 25 -12.75 17.08 27.90
N LEU A 26 -13.16 18.25 28.39
CA LEU A 26 -13.11 19.52 27.67
C LEU A 26 -11.75 20.17 27.94
N LEU A 27 -10.91 20.32 26.92
CA LEU A 27 -9.67 21.10 27.04
C LEU A 27 -9.94 22.55 26.63
N GLU A 28 -10.09 23.41 27.63
CA GLU A 28 -10.02 24.86 27.48
C GLU A 28 -8.56 25.31 27.27
N GLY A 29 -8.33 26.11 26.23
CA GLY A 29 -7.32 27.17 26.27
C GLY A 29 -5.83 26.80 26.19
N ILE A 30 -5.46 25.69 25.53
CA ILE A 30 -4.05 25.43 25.19
C ILE A 30 -3.83 25.87 23.72
N PRO A 31 -2.95 26.85 23.42
CA PRO A 31 -2.58 27.13 22.03
C PRO A 31 -2.02 25.84 21.41
N PRO A 32 -2.23 25.55 20.11
CA PRO A 32 -1.91 24.25 19.54
C PRO A 32 -0.39 24.06 19.44
N SER A 33 0.24 23.67 20.54
CA SER A 33 1.46 22.87 20.56
C SER A 33 1.06 21.44 20.87
N ILE A 34 0.23 20.84 20.00
CA ILE A 34 -0.06 19.42 20.03
C ILE A 34 1.05 18.77 19.20
N ASP A 35 1.76 17.80 19.78
CA ASP A 35 2.67 16.89 19.10
C ASP A 35 2.19 16.60 17.67
N ARG A 36 2.87 17.18 16.67
CA ARG A 36 2.54 17.03 15.24
C ARG A 36 3.02 15.69 14.68
N ASN A 37 3.31 14.73 15.54
CA ASN A 37 4.03 13.53 15.14
C ASN A 37 3.08 12.61 14.37
N TYR A 38 3.45 12.35 13.12
CA TYR A 38 2.81 11.33 12.32
C TYR A 38 3.09 9.94 12.92
N TRP A 39 2.07 9.09 13.03
CA TRP A 39 2.24 7.75 13.56
C TRP A 39 2.65 6.78 12.46
N ILE A 40 3.67 5.96 12.72
CA ILE A 40 4.17 5.00 11.74
C ILE A 40 3.32 3.73 11.87
N PHE A 41 2.73 3.30 10.76
CA PHE A 41 1.95 2.07 10.73
C PHE A 41 2.90 0.88 10.56
N TYR A 42 3.05 0.05 11.59
CA TYR A 42 3.83 -1.19 11.55
C TYR A 42 2.89 -2.41 11.43
N GLU A 43 3.07 -3.22 10.39
CA GLU A 43 2.38 -4.51 10.20
C GLU A 43 3.37 -5.55 9.66
N ASP A 44 3.00 -6.84 9.69
CA ASP A 44 3.82 -7.99 9.29
C ASP A 44 4.29 -7.97 7.81
N SER A 45 3.79 -7.05 6.98
CA SER A 45 4.34 -6.85 5.64
C SER A 45 5.71 -6.18 5.72
N SER A 46 6.77 -6.93 5.40
CA SER A 46 8.13 -6.43 5.50
C SER A 46 8.37 -5.22 4.59
N THR A 47 8.92 -4.17 5.19
CA THR A 47 9.44 -3.01 4.45
C THR A 47 10.50 -3.48 3.46
N ILE A 48 10.62 -2.80 2.33
CA ILE A 48 11.64 -3.14 1.35
C ILE A 48 12.97 -2.60 1.88
N GLU A 49 13.78 -3.49 2.48
CA GLU A 49 14.99 -3.11 3.22
C GLU A 49 16.04 -2.41 2.36
N LYS A 50 16.09 -2.72 1.06
CA LYS A 50 17.03 -2.12 0.12
C LYS A 50 16.49 -2.19 -1.29
N THR A 51 16.60 -1.08 -2.02
CA THR A 51 16.36 -1.05 -3.46
C THR A 51 17.56 -0.43 -4.17
N GLU A 52 17.69 -0.68 -5.48
CA GLU A 52 18.76 -0.08 -6.28
C GLU A 52 18.42 1.35 -6.70
N ASN A 53 17.13 1.65 -6.85
CA ASN A 53 16.66 2.87 -7.51
C ASN A 53 16.00 3.89 -6.56
N VAL A 54 15.52 3.44 -5.39
CA VAL A 54 14.79 4.25 -4.40
C VAL A 54 15.51 4.25 -3.05
N GLN A 55 15.87 5.44 -2.59
CA GLN A 55 16.48 5.63 -1.27
C GLN A 55 15.43 5.71 -0.17
N LEU A 56 14.27 6.30 -0.45
CA LEU A 56 13.15 6.48 0.47
C LEU A 56 11.85 6.48 -0.31
N ALA A 57 10.84 5.79 0.20
CA ALA A 57 9.46 5.88 -0.25
C ALA A 57 8.52 5.84 0.97
N LEU A 58 7.73 6.90 1.14
CA LEU A 58 6.74 7.04 2.20
C LEU A 58 5.38 7.39 1.59
N LEU A 59 4.32 6.80 2.12
CA LEU A 59 2.95 7.27 1.87
C LEU A 59 2.40 7.87 3.16
N VAL A 60 2.01 9.14 3.11
CA VAL A 60 1.59 9.92 4.27
C VAL A 60 0.12 10.29 4.12
N SER A 61 -0.71 10.01 5.13
CA SER A 61 -2.10 10.50 5.18
C SER A 61 -2.17 11.84 5.88
N ARG A 62 -2.61 12.87 5.14
CA ARG A 62 -2.85 14.22 5.66
C ARG A 62 -4.03 14.26 6.61
N THR A 63 -5.03 13.41 6.39
CA THR A 63 -6.28 13.37 7.17
C THR A 63 -6.13 12.61 8.47
N ASP A 64 -5.55 11.41 8.40
CA ASP A 64 -5.52 10.46 9.53
C ASP A 64 -4.15 10.43 10.24
N ARG A 65 -3.17 11.17 9.70
CA ARG A 65 -1.83 11.36 10.26
C ARG A 65 -0.99 10.11 10.42
N TRP A 66 -1.26 9.06 9.63
CA TRP A 66 -0.37 7.91 9.54
C TRP A 66 0.70 8.07 8.46
N VAL A 67 1.78 7.32 8.61
CA VAL A 67 2.82 7.12 7.59
C VAL A 67 3.02 5.63 7.37
N ILE A 68 3.04 5.23 6.10
CA ILE A 68 3.48 3.92 5.66
C ILE A 68 4.91 4.06 5.15
N ASP A 69 5.83 3.28 5.73
CA ASP A 69 7.22 3.17 5.31
C ASP A 69 7.39 2.05 4.27
N ILE A 70 7.51 2.42 3.00
CA ILE A 70 7.61 1.44 1.89
C ILE A 70 9.08 1.03 1.73
N VAL A 71 9.95 2.04 1.56
CA VAL A 71 11.41 1.92 1.52
C VAL A 71 11.94 2.94 2.50
N CYS A 72 12.67 2.52 3.54
CA CYS A 72 13.21 3.46 4.51
C CYS A 72 14.61 3.05 5.00
N PRO A 73 15.60 3.96 5.00
CA PRO A 73 16.87 3.73 5.69
C PRO A 73 16.64 3.57 7.19
N LYS A 74 17.34 2.62 7.84
CA LYS A 74 17.21 2.35 9.28
C LYS A 74 17.57 3.54 10.18
N THR A 75 18.29 4.53 9.64
CA THR A 75 18.80 5.70 10.37
C THR A 75 17.86 6.90 10.32
N LEU A 76 16.77 6.85 9.53
CA LEU A 76 15.89 8.00 9.32
C LEU A 76 14.72 7.98 10.32
N ASN A 77 14.45 9.13 10.95
CA ASN A 77 13.24 9.32 11.72
C ASN A 77 12.05 9.61 10.79
N VAL A 78 11.27 8.56 10.49
CA VAL A 78 10.15 8.62 9.53
C VAL A 78 9.07 9.62 9.95
N SER A 79 8.72 9.64 11.24
CA SER A 79 7.68 10.54 11.78
C SER A 79 8.08 12.01 11.62
N GLU A 80 9.32 12.34 11.96
CA GLU A 80 9.87 13.69 11.81
C GLU A 80 10.00 14.09 10.34
N THR A 81 10.47 13.18 9.48
CA THR A 81 10.56 13.40 8.03
C THR A 81 9.19 13.71 7.44
N ALA A 82 8.18 12.92 7.77
CA ALA A 82 6.80 13.17 7.32
C ALA A 82 6.28 14.52 7.81
N THR A 83 6.52 14.86 9.07
CA THR A 83 6.11 16.16 9.65
C THR A 83 6.74 17.33 8.88
N ILE A 84 8.05 17.28 8.62
CA ILE A 84 8.77 18.32 7.86
C ILE A 84 8.20 18.45 6.44
N ILE A 85 7.96 17.34 5.75
CA ILE A 85 7.41 17.37 4.38
C ILE A 85 6.02 18.01 4.37
N ILE A 86 5.15 17.63 5.29
CA ILE A 86 3.79 18.16 5.35
C ILE A 86 3.79 19.65 5.70
N ASP A 87 4.59 20.08 6.67
CA ASP A 87 4.72 21.50 7.02
C ASP A 87 5.18 22.33 5.80
N ARG A 88 6.09 21.80 4.98
CA ARG A 88 6.53 22.44 3.72
C ARG A 88 5.44 22.51 2.66
N ILE A 89 4.64 21.45 2.52
CA ILE A 89 3.51 21.42 1.61
C ILE A 89 2.45 22.44 2.04
N GLU A 90 2.13 22.50 3.33
CA GLU A 90 1.17 23.48 3.86
C GLU A 90 1.67 24.92 3.69
N GLU A 91 2.98 25.15 3.88
CA GLU A 91 3.61 26.45 3.59
C GLU A 91 3.44 26.82 2.11
N ALA A 92 3.70 25.89 1.19
CA ALA A 92 3.53 26.11 -0.24
C ALA A 92 2.06 26.36 -0.63
N GLN A 93 1.10 25.65 -0.02
CA GLN A 93 -0.34 25.82 -0.29
C GLN A 93 -0.85 27.21 0.11
N ARG A 94 -0.17 27.91 1.02
CA ARG A 94 -0.52 29.29 1.40
C ARG A 94 -0.05 30.32 0.38
N VAL A 95 0.96 29.98 -0.42
CA VAL A 95 1.62 30.89 -1.36
C VAL A 95 1.15 30.64 -2.79
N TYR A 96 0.96 29.38 -3.16
CA TYR A 96 0.60 28.95 -4.50
C TYR A 96 -0.85 28.49 -4.55
N ASN A 97 -1.59 28.91 -5.59
CA ASN A 97 -2.92 28.38 -5.87
C ASN A 97 -2.84 26.90 -6.30
N ASP A 98 -1.84 26.57 -7.13
CA ASP A 98 -1.56 25.21 -7.60
C ASP A 98 -0.09 24.89 -7.34
N ILE A 99 0.19 23.84 -6.57
CA ILE A 99 1.55 23.38 -6.31
C ILE A 99 2.04 22.53 -7.50
N PRO A 100 3.22 22.85 -8.08
CA PRO A 100 3.81 22.01 -9.13
C PRO A 100 4.03 20.58 -8.63
N GLN A 101 3.65 19.60 -9.45
CA GLN A 101 3.79 18.17 -9.14
C GLN A 101 4.92 17.55 -9.98
N PRO A 102 5.87 16.81 -9.38
CA PRO A 102 6.11 16.70 -7.93
C PRO A 102 6.69 18.01 -7.35
N MET A 103 6.41 18.25 -6.06
CA MET A 103 7.10 19.27 -5.27
C MET A 103 8.42 18.70 -4.75
N GLU A 104 9.53 19.41 -4.96
CA GLU A 104 10.83 19.00 -4.44
C GLU A 104 11.06 19.58 -3.04
N VAL A 105 11.34 18.69 -2.08
CA VAL A 105 11.68 19.02 -0.69
C VAL A 105 13.05 18.44 -0.37
N ARG A 106 13.99 19.29 0.03
CA ARG A 106 15.33 18.86 0.45
C ARG A 106 15.36 18.68 1.96
N ILE A 107 15.68 17.47 2.42
CA ILE A 107 15.88 17.14 3.83
C ILE A 107 17.27 16.52 3.97
N ALA A 108 18.15 17.18 4.72
CA ALA A 108 19.56 16.82 4.82
C ALA A 108 20.23 16.68 3.42
N ASP A 109 20.73 15.48 3.10
CA ASP A 109 21.35 15.10 1.84
C ASP A 109 20.37 14.47 0.83
N MET A 110 19.09 14.34 1.19
CA MET A 110 18.06 13.72 0.36
C MET A 110 17.23 14.76 -0.40
N ASN A 111 16.98 14.48 -1.69
CA ASN A 111 16.05 15.22 -2.53
C ASN A 111 14.75 14.42 -2.66
N ILE A 112 13.75 14.80 -1.87
CA ILE A 112 12.46 14.12 -1.81
C ILE A 112 11.51 14.77 -2.80
N HIS A 113 10.94 13.96 -3.68
CA HIS A 113 9.88 14.36 -4.60
C HIS A 113 8.55 13.99 -3.95
N ALA A 114 7.67 14.98 -3.78
CA ALA A 114 6.37 14.82 -3.15
C ALA A 114 5.26 15.01 -4.18
N TRP A 115 4.46 13.97 -4.40
CA TRP A 115 3.20 14.06 -5.14
C TRP A 115 2.07 14.19 -4.13
N ILE A 116 1.20 15.16 -4.34
CA ILE A 116 0.31 15.69 -3.31
C ILE A 116 -1.13 15.58 -3.81
N SER A 117 -1.98 14.98 -2.99
CA SER A 117 -3.44 15.09 -3.09
C SER A 117 -4.01 15.77 -1.84
N ASP A 118 -5.33 15.95 -1.83
CA ASP A 118 -6.04 16.50 -0.67
C ASP A 118 -5.87 15.61 0.56
N ARG A 119 -5.81 14.29 0.37
CA ARG A 119 -5.77 13.31 1.46
C ARG A 119 -4.39 12.75 1.73
N ARG A 120 -3.52 12.68 0.72
CA ARG A 120 -2.26 11.92 0.82
C ARG A 120 -1.10 12.64 0.19
N VAL A 121 0.08 12.21 0.60
CA VAL A 121 1.34 12.59 -0.03
C VAL A 121 2.17 11.35 -0.24
N LEU A 122 2.57 11.11 -1.49
CA LEU A 122 3.59 10.12 -1.83
C LEU A 122 4.93 10.83 -1.86
N CYS A 123 5.88 10.40 -1.04
CA CYS A 123 7.22 10.98 -0.93
C CYS A 123 8.24 9.97 -1.43
N VAL A 124 9.04 10.32 -2.43
CA VAL A 124 10.09 9.43 -2.97
C VAL A 124 11.42 10.16 -3.12
N SER A 125 12.49 9.57 -2.58
CA SER A 125 13.87 9.94 -2.89
C SER A 125 14.48 8.88 -3.79
N PHE A 126 15.08 9.28 -4.90
CA PHE A 126 15.69 8.39 -5.88
C PHE A 126 17.20 8.27 -5.68
N THR A 127 17.75 7.08 -5.91
CA THR A 127 19.20 6.85 -5.92
C THR A 127 19.83 7.27 -7.25
N ASN A 128 19.18 6.96 -8.38
CA ASN A 128 19.73 7.17 -9.73
C ASN A 128 18.73 7.77 -10.74
N GLY A 129 17.52 8.13 -10.30
CA GLY A 129 16.47 8.77 -11.10
C GLY A 129 15.80 7.88 -12.17
N ALA A 130 16.22 6.63 -12.35
CA ALA A 130 15.73 5.76 -13.42
C ALA A 130 14.21 5.48 -13.32
N LEU A 131 13.69 5.37 -12.10
CA LEU A 131 12.27 5.13 -11.83
C LEU A 131 11.42 6.41 -11.83
N LYS A 132 12.03 7.61 -11.89
CA LYS A 132 11.28 8.87 -11.78
C LYS A 132 10.16 8.99 -12.81
N PRO A 133 10.36 8.74 -14.11
CA PRO A 133 9.29 8.84 -15.11
C PRO A 133 8.12 7.87 -14.84
N THR A 134 8.45 6.66 -14.39
CA THR A 134 7.44 5.63 -14.10
C THR A 134 6.64 6.02 -12.86
N ILE A 135 7.29 6.49 -11.79
CA ILE A 135 6.61 7.00 -10.58
C ILE A 135 5.77 8.24 -10.91
N ASP A 136 6.31 9.19 -11.68
CA ASP A 136 5.58 10.39 -12.16
C ASP A 136 4.27 9.99 -12.85
N SER A 137 4.29 8.91 -13.66
CA SER A 137 3.11 8.45 -14.40
C SER A 137 2.02 7.79 -13.54
N ILE A 138 2.34 7.38 -12.32
CA ILE A 138 1.45 6.55 -11.47
C ILE A 138 1.14 7.20 -10.13
N ALA A 139 1.87 8.24 -9.75
CA ALA A 139 1.76 8.84 -8.42
C ALA A 139 0.35 9.35 -8.13
N SER A 140 -0.33 9.97 -9.12
CA SER A 140 -1.74 10.39 -8.98
C SER A 140 -2.66 9.22 -8.66
N ILE A 141 -2.49 8.07 -9.31
CA ILE A 141 -3.26 6.85 -9.04
C ILE A 141 -3.10 6.39 -7.58
N ILE A 142 -1.91 6.56 -7.00
CA ILE A 142 -1.60 6.21 -5.61
C ILE A 142 -2.19 7.23 -4.63
N VAL A 143 -1.97 8.53 -4.85
CA VAL A 143 -2.39 9.56 -3.90
C VAL A 143 -3.88 9.89 -3.94
N ASP A 144 -4.55 9.64 -5.07
CA ASP A 144 -5.98 9.91 -5.26
C ASP A 144 -6.88 8.71 -4.94
N GLN A 145 -6.31 7.60 -4.45
CA GLN A 145 -7.07 6.39 -4.14
C GLN A 145 -8.02 6.61 -2.95
N ASN A 146 -9.33 6.49 -3.20
CA ASN A 146 -10.41 6.76 -2.24
C ASN A 146 -10.58 5.72 -1.12
N HIS A 147 -9.89 4.58 -1.17
CA HIS A 147 -9.95 3.59 -0.09
C HIS A 147 -9.30 4.14 1.17
N ASP A 148 -9.98 4.14 2.31
CA ASP A 148 -9.45 4.74 3.55
C ASP A 148 -8.73 3.71 4.47
N SER A 149 -8.64 2.44 4.06
CA SER A 149 -7.96 1.40 4.85
C SER A 149 -6.44 1.36 4.61
N ILE A 150 -5.66 1.51 5.70
CA ILE A 150 -4.19 1.59 5.70
C ILE A 150 -3.53 0.26 5.32
N VAL A 151 -4.09 -0.85 5.78
CA VAL A 151 -3.54 -2.21 5.59
C VAL A 151 -3.48 -2.62 4.11
N PRO A 152 -4.60 -2.60 3.34
CA PRO A 152 -4.56 -2.88 1.91
C PRO A 152 -3.62 -1.93 1.15
N GLN A 153 -3.58 -0.64 1.53
CA GLN A 153 -2.71 0.34 0.87
C GLN A 153 -1.24 0.00 1.02
N ARG A 154 -0.78 -0.31 2.25
CA ARG A 154 0.63 -0.70 2.49
C ARG A 154 1.02 -1.89 1.63
N ARG A 155 0.20 -2.94 1.62
CA ARG A 155 0.45 -4.17 0.85
C ARG A 155 0.47 -3.91 -0.65
N MET A 156 -0.52 -3.19 -1.19
CA MET A 156 -0.57 -2.82 -2.61
C MET A 156 0.66 -2.00 -3.01
N VAL A 157 0.99 -0.95 -2.25
CA VAL A 157 2.11 -0.07 -2.59
C VAL A 157 3.45 -0.81 -2.46
N ASN A 158 3.61 -1.69 -1.47
CA ASN A 158 4.79 -2.56 -1.37
C ASN A 158 4.94 -3.45 -2.60
N VAL A 159 3.86 -4.10 -3.06
CA VAL A 159 3.88 -4.91 -4.30
C VAL A 159 4.25 -4.06 -5.51
N ILE A 160 3.68 -2.86 -5.63
CA ILE A 160 3.99 -1.92 -6.72
C ILE A 160 5.48 -1.61 -6.77
N PHE A 161 6.08 -1.24 -5.63
CA PHE A 161 7.50 -0.92 -5.57
C PHE A 161 8.37 -2.16 -5.83
N ARG A 162 8.01 -3.35 -5.33
CA ARG A 162 8.72 -4.61 -5.63
C ARG A 162 8.71 -4.94 -7.13
N ILE A 163 7.57 -4.74 -7.80
CA ILE A 163 7.46 -4.95 -9.24
C ILE A 163 8.29 -3.90 -9.99
N LEU A 164 8.25 -2.63 -9.59
CA LEU A 164 9.02 -1.55 -10.22
C LEU A 164 10.53 -1.79 -10.14
N GLU A 165 11.03 -2.33 -9.03
CA GLU A 165 12.44 -2.70 -8.91
C GLU A 165 12.83 -3.82 -9.87
N SER A 166 11.92 -4.77 -10.14
CA SER A 166 12.17 -5.86 -11.10
C SER A 166 11.92 -5.44 -12.55
N ASN A 167 11.00 -4.51 -12.79
CA ASN A 167 10.61 -4.00 -14.09
C ASN A 167 10.39 -2.47 -14.04
N PRO A 168 11.45 -1.68 -14.28
CA PRO A 168 11.38 -0.21 -14.28
C PRO A 168 10.42 0.40 -15.31
N LYS A 169 9.98 -0.38 -16.31
CA LYS A 169 9.10 0.06 -17.41
C LYS A 169 7.67 -0.43 -17.25
N LEU A 170 7.23 -0.62 -16.01
CA LEU A 170 5.87 -1.08 -15.72
C LEU A 170 4.82 -0.14 -16.32
N SER A 171 3.85 -0.72 -17.04
CA SER A 171 2.76 0.04 -17.64
C SER A 171 1.80 0.58 -16.57
N PRO A 172 1.31 1.83 -16.69
CA PRO A 172 0.27 2.37 -15.81
C PRO A 172 -1.00 1.51 -15.75
N SER A 173 -1.32 0.77 -16.81
CA SER A 173 -2.49 -0.13 -16.87
C SER A 173 -2.41 -1.28 -15.86
N ILE A 174 -1.21 -1.85 -15.67
CA ILE A 174 -0.96 -2.96 -14.74
C ILE A 174 -1.02 -2.46 -13.30
N LEU A 175 -0.54 -1.24 -13.07
CA LEU A 175 -0.62 -0.59 -11.77
C LEU A 175 -2.05 -0.24 -11.39
N SER A 176 -2.81 0.33 -12.34
CA SER A 176 -4.25 0.54 -12.17
C SER A 176 -4.97 -0.77 -11.88
N ARG A 177 -4.52 -1.89 -12.45
CA ARG A 177 -5.06 -3.21 -12.12
C ARG A 177 -4.75 -3.57 -10.66
N ILE A 178 -3.50 -3.51 -10.22
CA ILE A 178 -3.13 -3.79 -8.82
C ILE A 178 -3.93 -2.92 -7.84
N MET A 179 -4.14 -1.64 -8.16
CA MET A 179 -4.81 -0.70 -7.26
C MET A 179 -6.33 -0.87 -7.18
N ASN A 180 -6.95 -1.55 -8.16
CA ASN A 180 -8.41 -1.66 -8.29
C ASN A 180 -8.91 -3.12 -8.39
N GLU A 181 -8.03 -4.11 -8.27
CA GLU A 181 -8.39 -5.53 -8.38
C GLU A 181 -8.92 -6.03 -7.04
N ASP A 182 -10.25 -6.08 -6.90
CA ASP A 182 -10.96 -6.56 -5.70
C ASP A 182 -10.52 -7.99 -5.29
N MET A 183 -10.11 -8.78 -6.27
CA MET A 183 -9.66 -10.16 -6.05
C MET A 183 -8.33 -10.28 -5.31
N LEU A 184 -7.54 -9.20 -5.18
CA LEU A 184 -6.20 -9.29 -4.59
C LEU A 184 -6.20 -9.87 -3.18
N PHE A 185 -7.15 -9.40 -2.36
CA PHE A 185 -7.28 -9.78 -0.96
C PHE A 185 -8.32 -10.88 -0.73
N THR A 186 -8.99 -11.33 -1.79
CA THR A 186 -10.06 -12.32 -1.68
C THR A 186 -9.49 -13.71 -1.40
N VAL A 187 -10.00 -14.39 -0.37
CA VAL A 187 -9.71 -15.79 -0.11
C VAL A 187 -10.68 -16.65 -0.90
N PHE A 188 -10.18 -17.36 -1.92
CA PHE A 188 -11.02 -18.24 -2.71
C PHE A 188 -11.28 -19.55 -1.96
N HIS A 189 -12.53 -20.01 -1.94
CA HIS A 189 -12.89 -21.34 -1.49
C HIS A 189 -13.69 -22.02 -2.59
N THR A 190 -13.07 -22.98 -3.28
CA THR A 190 -13.80 -23.78 -4.27
C THR A 190 -14.57 -24.90 -3.57
N PRO A 191 -15.86 -25.12 -3.88
CA PRO A 191 -16.63 -26.22 -3.31
C PRO A 191 -16.19 -27.60 -3.84
N TYR A 192 -15.25 -27.65 -4.79
CA TYR A 192 -14.79 -28.87 -5.46
C TYR A 192 -13.32 -29.18 -5.15
N GLU A 193 -12.97 -29.32 -3.87
CA GLU A 193 -11.59 -29.55 -3.43
C GLU A 193 -10.92 -30.76 -4.12
N ASP A 194 -11.67 -31.86 -4.27
CA ASP A 194 -11.20 -33.08 -4.93
C ASP A 194 -10.81 -32.88 -6.40
N ARG A 195 -11.37 -31.84 -7.05
CA ARG A 195 -11.09 -31.51 -8.46
C ARG A 195 -9.92 -30.56 -8.62
N ILE A 196 -9.41 -29.96 -7.54
CA ILE A 196 -8.30 -29.00 -7.60
C ILE A 196 -7.08 -29.59 -8.31
N PRO A 197 -6.59 -30.81 -8.01
CA PRO A 197 -5.44 -31.38 -8.72
C PRO A 197 -5.64 -31.41 -10.24
N SER A 198 -6.80 -31.86 -10.71
CA SER A 198 -7.13 -31.91 -12.14
C SER A 198 -7.28 -30.54 -12.78
N ILE A 199 -7.79 -29.54 -12.05
CA ILE A 199 -7.87 -28.15 -12.52
C ILE A 199 -6.47 -27.56 -12.67
N VAL A 200 -5.61 -27.78 -11.66
CA VAL A 200 -4.22 -27.32 -11.66
C VAL A 200 -3.45 -27.94 -12.81
N GLU A 201 -3.50 -29.25 -12.99
CA GLU A 201 -2.81 -29.95 -14.08
C GLU A 201 -3.24 -29.45 -15.46
N ARG A 202 -4.56 -29.33 -15.69
CA ARG A 202 -5.08 -28.82 -16.96
C ARG A 202 -4.69 -27.38 -17.21
N THR A 203 -4.74 -26.53 -16.19
CA THR A 203 -4.38 -25.11 -16.33
C THR A 203 -2.88 -24.92 -16.51
N ALA A 204 -2.08 -25.74 -15.84
CA ALA A 204 -0.62 -25.76 -15.94
C ALA A 204 -0.10 -26.10 -17.34
N SER A 205 -0.88 -26.81 -18.16
CA SER A 205 -0.54 -27.05 -19.57
C SER A 205 -0.44 -25.77 -20.40
N ARG A 206 -1.14 -24.70 -20.00
CA ARG A 206 -1.18 -23.40 -20.68
C ARG A 206 -0.48 -22.29 -19.90
N HIS A 207 -0.54 -22.34 -18.57
CA HIS A 207 0.05 -21.36 -17.67
C HIS A 207 0.91 -22.10 -16.64
N PRO A 208 2.22 -22.30 -16.89
CA PRO A 208 3.09 -23.12 -16.04
C PRO A 208 3.09 -22.70 -14.56
N ILE A 209 2.97 -21.40 -14.28
CA ILE A 209 2.87 -20.85 -12.91
C ILE A 209 1.69 -21.43 -12.10
N ALA A 210 0.65 -21.94 -12.76
CA ALA A 210 -0.50 -22.53 -12.11
C ALA A 210 -0.13 -23.73 -11.21
N LYS A 211 0.94 -24.48 -11.53
CA LYS A 211 1.40 -25.58 -10.67
C LYS A 211 1.81 -25.11 -9.29
N GLU A 212 2.30 -23.88 -9.21
CA GLU A 212 2.87 -23.32 -8.01
C GLU A 212 1.81 -22.58 -7.18
N ILE A 213 0.97 -21.76 -7.84
CA ILE A 213 0.09 -20.82 -7.13
C ILE A 213 -1.40 -21.21 -7.16
N LEU A 214 -1.89 -21.88 -8.20
CA LEU A 214 -3.34 -22.06 -8.39
C LEU A 214 -3.95 -23.01 -7.36
N GLY A 215 -3.21 -24.07 -6.99
CA GLY A 215 -3.68 -25.04 -6.00
C GLY A 215 -3.88 -24.42 -4.61
N PRO A 216 -2.87 -23.71 -4.06
CA PRO A 216 -3.03 -22.94 -2.82
C PRO A 216 -4.13 -21.89 -2.88
N LEU A 217 -4.23 -21.14 -4.00
CA LEU A 217 -5.26 -20.12 -4.19
C LEU A 217 -6.67 -20.70 -4.12
N LEU A 218 -6.96 -21.77 -4.88
CA LEU A 218 -8.30 -22.38 -4.92
C LEU A 218 -8.73 -23.02 -3.59
N ARG A 219 -7.76 -23.40 -2.74
CA ARG A 219 -8.01 -23.94 -1.38
C ARG A 219 -8.14 -22.86 -0.31
N GLY A 220 -7.92 -21.60 -0.65
CA GLY A 220 -7.95 -20.50 0.31
C GLY A 220 -6.75 -20.48 1.26
N TYR A 221 -5.68 -21.23 0.94
CA TYR A 221 -4.46 -21.23 1.74
C TYR A 221 -3.58 -20.00 1.50
N THR A 222 -3.84 -19.28 0.41
CA THR A 222 -3.15 -18.03 0.10
C THR A 222 -4.06 -17.08 -0.68
N THR A 223 -3.72 -15.80 -0.65
CA THR A 223 -4.36 -14.74 -1.45
C THR A 223 -3.46 -14.33 -2.63
N LEU A 224 -4.02 -13.61 -3.62
CA LEU A 224 -3.21 -13.12 -4.75
C LEU A 224 -2.17 -12.10 -4.30
N ILE A 225 -2.53 -11.26 -3.34
CA ILE A 225 -1.59 -10.29 -2.77
C ILE A 225 -0.41 -10.98 -2.10
N GLU A 226 -0.61 -12.09 -1.38
CA GLU A 226 0.48 -12.88 -0.78
C GLU A 226 1.40 -13.50 -1.85
N ALA A 227 0.82 -14.04 -2.91
CA ALA A 227 1.61 -14.57 -4.02
C ALA A 227 2.47 -13.47 -4.68
N LEU A 228 1.92 -12.26 -4.84
CA LEU A 228 2.63 -11.12 -5.41
C LEU A 228 3.66 -10.50 -4.45
N GLU A 229 3.43 -10.56 -3.14
CA GLU A 229 4.37 -10.10 -2.12
C GLU A 229 5.59 -11.02 -2.02
N ASP A 230 5.41 -12.33 -2.17
CA ASP A 230 6.49 -13.32 -2.01
C ASP A 230 7.33 -13.48 -3.31
N LYS A 231 7.59 -14.72 -3.74
CA LYS A 231 8.57 -15.05 -4.78
C LYS A 231 8.14 -14.69 -6.20
N TYR A 232 6.88 -14.29 -6.40
CA TYR A 232 6.30 -14.15 -7.73
C TYR A 232 6.10 -12.71 -8.19
N SER A 233 6.58 -11.73 -7.44
CA SER A 233 6.55 -10.31 -7.84
C SER A 233 7.16 -10.08 -9.23
N SER A 234 8.25 -10.76 -9.57
CA SER A 234 8.89 -10.68 -10.90
C SER A 234 8.09 -11.37 -12.02
N ARG A 235 7.14 -12.25 -11.68
CA ARG A 235 6.27 -13.00 -12.61
C ARG A 235 4.83 -12.49 -12.58
N TYR A 236 4.60 -11.26 -12.15
CA TYR A 236 3.26 -10.66 -11.99
C TYR A 236 2.39 -10.79 -13.26
N GLU A 237 2.98 -10.68 -14.46
CA GLU A 237 2.23 -10.82 -15.72
C GLU A 237 1.67 -12.23 -15.92
N GLU A 238 2.45 -13.26 -15.57
CA GLU A 238 1.99 -14.65 -15.64
C GLU A 238 0.85 -14.89 -14.65
N ILE A 239 0.92 -14.29 -13.45
CA ILE A 239 -0.14 -14.36 -12.43
C ILE A 239 -1.40 -13.72 -12.97
N PHE A 240 -1.34 -12.47 -13.43
CA PHE A 240 -2.51 -11.76 -13.93
C PHE A 240 -3.16 -12.47 -15.13
N ASN A 241 -2.35 -12.98 -16.06
CA ASN A 241 -2.85 -13.79 -17.18
C ASN A 241 -3.52 -15.08 -16.71
N LEU A 242 -2.97 -15.74 -15.69
CA LEU A 242 -3.60 -16.92 -15.09
C LEU A 242 -4.96 -16.55 -14.46
N ILE A 243 -5.02 -15.47 -13.69
CA ILE A 243 -6.28 -15.04 -13.04
C ILE A 243 -7.33 -14.66 -14.07
N ASP A 244 -6.98 -13.95 -15.13
CA ASP A 244 -7.90 -13.68 -16.25
C ASP A 244 -8.42 -14.96 -16.89
N PHE A 245 -7.53 -15.94 -17.10
CA PHE A 245 -7.89 -17.23 -17.68
C PHE A 245 -8.85 -18.03 -16.80
N VAL A 246 -8.65 -17.99 -15.48
CA VAL A 246 -9.43 -18.72 -14.47
C VAL A 246 -10.77 -18.02 -14.22
N ASN A 247 -10.80 -16.68 -14.13
CA ASN A 247 -12.00 -15.87 -14.00
C ASN A 247 -12.94 -16.00 -15.20
N ARG A 248 -12.40 -15.96 -16.43
CA ARG A 248 -13.20 -16.18 -17.65
C ARG A 248 -13.90 -17.54 -17.68
N ARG A 249 -13.39 -18.53 -16.92
CA ARG A 249 -13.98 -19.86 -16.78
C ARG A 249 -14.82 -20.05 -15.52
N LYS A 250 -14.99 -18.99 -14.70
CA LYS A 250 -15.74 -19.02 -13.44
C LYS A 250 -15.26 -20.13 -12.49
N LEU A 251 -13.94 -20.35 -12.47
CA LEU A 251 -13.32 -21.35 -11.60
C LEU A 251 -13.09 -20.83 -10.18
N LEU A 252 -13.11 -19.50 -9.98
CA LEU A 252 -12.87 -18.81 -8.71
C LEU A 252 -14.15 -18.40 -7.96
N GLY A 253 -15.33 -18.82 -8.44
CA GLY A 253 -16.64 -18.36 -7.96
C GLY A 253 -17.31 -17.42 -8.94
#